data_AF-A0A377HNJ2-F1
#
_entry.id   AF-A0A377HNJ2-F1
#
_cell.length_a   1.000
_cell.length_b   1.000
_cell.length_c   1.000
_cell.angle_alpha   90.00
_cell.angle_beta   90.00
_cell.angle_gamma   90.00
#
_symmetry.space_group_name_H-M   'P 1'
#
loop_
_entity.id
_entity.type
_entity.pdbx_description
1 polymer ?
#
loop_
_entity_poly.entity_id
_entity_poly.type
_entity_poly.pdbx_seq_one_letter_code
_entity_poly.pdbx_strand_id
1 'polypeptide(L)'
;MFKVSAGATPNIRNAEQSYAQPFQVKGIKNCVQKEGAILVIAKSGISEEDAIGITGQQVPRVVTDKPVRDIIFLNKEAFDEYEKTCKKLREMELSLQDKSFDNALSAILKYSALKQKALLIEDADISSYRKLYISGHGNAGVGCLGSGSQLFSVPEIVDALQTSGILEQIKDIRLTSCGSADKRKPTSFSKEHIENARKESGTLEKILSGEKHSLAEHVSQEIWSRGFTDVHVSGYHGNGVFVSSKEENLPQSHLRSLEIPAVNIIRRSDVRVILTSQVD
;
A
#
# COMPACT_ATOMS: atom_id res chain seq x y z
N MET A 1 81.86 -7.64 34.96
CA MET A 1 80.78 -6.99 34.18
C MET A 1 81.24 -6.94 32.74
N PHE A 2 80.50 -7.62 31.87
CA PHE A 2 81.01 -8.24 30.65
C PHE A 2 81.07 -7.34 29.42
N LYS A 3 81.90 -7.81 28.49
CA LYS A 3 82.53 -7.16 27.35
C LYS A 3 81.87 -7.67 26.05
N VAL A 4 82.19 -6.97 24.95
CA VAL A 4 82.18 -7.40 23.53
C VAL A 4 80.92 -7.12 22.70
N SER A 5 81.12 -6.25 21.72
CA SER A 5 80.35 -6.11 20.48
C SER A 5 80.88 -7.07 19.40
N ALA A 6 79.98 -7.62 18.59
CA ALA A 6 80.06 -7.76 17.12
C ALA A 6 79.19 -8.94 16.66
N GLY A 7 78.50 -8.79 15.52
CA GLY A 7 78.07 -9.95 14.74
C GLY A 7 76.66 -9.88 14.14
N ALA A 8 76.62 -9.40 12.91
CA ALA A 8 75.78 -9.76 11.76
C ALA A 8 74.66 -10.82 11.90
N THR A 9 73.52 -10.47 11.27
CA THR A 9 72.52 -11.28 10.54
C THR A 9 71.99 -12.58 11.15
N PRO A 10 70.68 -12.65 11.45
CA PRO A 10 69.96 -13.91 11.48
C PRO A 10 69.33 -14.19 10.11
N ASN A 11 69.85 -15.20 9.44
CA ASN A 11 69.18 -15.87 8.33
C ASN A 11 68.41 -17.07 8.90
N ILE A 12 67.08 -16.96 8.82
CA ILE A 12 66.05 -18.01 8.63
C ILE A 12 66.19 -19.29 9.47
N ARG A 13 65.20 -19.50 10.36
CA ARG A 13 64.46 -20.76 10.50
C ARG A 13 63.15 -20.55 11.27
N ASN A 14 62.05 -20.93 10.61
CA ASN A 14 60.73 -21.29 11.13
C ASN A 14 59.79 -20.16 11.62
N ALA A 15 58.90 -19.72 10.73
CA ALA A 15 57.50 -19.41 11.05
C ALA A 15 56.67 -19.33 9.74
N GLU A 16 56.54 -20.46 9.04
CA GLU A 16 55.33 -20.69 8.23
C GLU A 16 54.23 -21.20 9.17
N GLN A 17 52.99 -20.85 8.86
CA GLN A 17 51.73 -21.23 9.52
C GLN A 17 51.29 -20.41 10.74
N SER A 18 50.58 -19.31 10.48
CA SER A 18 49.39 -18.99 11.28
C SER A 18 48.16 -19.10 10.37
N TYR A 19 47.45 -20.20 10.51
CA TYR A 19 46.15 -20.44 9.92
C TYR A 19 45.17 -19.35 10.36
N ALA A 20 44.64 -18.60 9.40
CA ALA A 20 43.45 -17.79 9.60
C ALA A 20 42.29 -18.73 9.93
N GLN A 21 41.73 -18.61 11.13
CA GLN A 21 40.44 -19.21 11.46
C GLN A 21 39.37 -18.47 10.63
N PRO A 22 38.57 -19.15 9.79
CA PRO A 22 37.49 -18.48 9.09
C PRO A 22 36.43 -18.05 10.10
N PHE A 23 36.18 -16.75 10.15
CA PHE A 23 35.06 -16.15 10.86
C PHE A 23 33.75 -16.76 10.33
N GLN A 24 33.08 -17.57 11.14
CA GLN A 24 31.75 -18.08 10.80
C GLN A 24 30.74 -16.95 10.89
N VAL A 25 30.34 -16.41 9.73
CA VAL A 25 29.15 -15.56 9.63
C VAL A 25 27.93 -16.44 9.75
N LYS A 26 27.29 -16.46 10.94
CA LYS A 26 25.91 -16.93 11.07
C LYS A 26 25.02 -16.04 10.18
N GLY A 27 24.27 -16.68 9.29
CA GLY A 27 23.60 -16.07 8.15
C GLY A 27 22.86 -14.77 8.47
N ILE A 28 23.34 -13.68 7.88
CA ILE A 28 22.56 -12.46 7.75
C ILE A 28 21.55 -12.73 6.61
N LYS A 29 20.32 -13.13 6.94
CA LYS A 29 19.20 -12.89 6.03
C LYS A 29 18.97 -11.39 5.98
N ASN A 30 19.69 -10.70 5.10
CA ASN A 30 19.35 -9.34 4.70
C ASN A 30 18.06 -9.41 3.87
N CYS A 31 16.91 -9.62 4.53
CA CYS A 31 15.64 -9.28 3.90
C CYS A 31 15.57 -7.75 3.90
N VAL A 32 15.93 -7.13 2.77
CA VAL A 32 15.61 -5.72 2.55
C VAL A 32 14.09 -5.62 2.54
N GLN A 33 13.52 -5.21 3.68
CA GLN A 33 12.07 -5.13 3.86
C GLN A 33 11.52 -4.11 2.85
N LYS A 34 10.63 -4.57 1.98
CA LYS A 34 9.95 -3.75 0.97
C LYS A 34 9.06 -2.71 1.66
N GLU A 35 8.94 -1.53 1.02
CA GLU A 35 8.20 -0.39 1.57
C GLU A 35 6.72 -0.70 1.81
N GLY A 36 6.08 -1.49 0.93
CA GLY A 36 4.71 -1.98 1.08
C GLY A 36 4.16 -2.64 -0.19
N ALA A 37 3.03 -3.34 -0.06
CA ALA A 37 2.30 -3.99 -1.16
C ALA A 37 0.83 -3.55 -1.21
N ILE A 38 0.18 -3.76 -2.36
CA ILE A 38 -1.26 -3.57 -2.52
C ILE A 38 -1.92 -4.93 -2.29
N LEU A 39 -2.96 -4.97 -1.46
CA LEU A 39 -3.75 -6.18 -1.19
C LEU A 39 -5.11 -6.06 -1.88
N VAL A 40 -5.49 -7.12 -2.60
CA VAL A 40 -6.82 -7.28 -3.21
C VAL A 40 -7.50 -8.48 -2.54
N ILE A 41 -8.59 -8.20 -1.83
CA ILE A 41 -9.35 -9.22 -1.08
C ILE A 41 -10.49 -9.85 -1.89
N ALA A 42 -10.74 -9.34 -3.10
CA ALA A 42 -11.79 -9.84 -3.98
C ALA A 42 -11.70 -11.37 -4.14
N LYS A 43 -12.85 -12.03 -4.17
CA LYS A 43 -12.93 -13.44 -4.54
C LYS A 43 -12.88 -13.59 -6.06
N SER A 44 -13.63 -12.74 -6.76
CA SER A 44 -13.76 -12.70 -8.21
C SER A 44 -14.44 -11.42 -8.68
N GLY A 45 -14.69 -11.27 -9.99
CA GLY A 45 -15.36 -10.12 -10.58
C GLY A 45 -14.52 -8.86 -10.61
N ILE A 46 -13.19 -8.97 -10.73
CA ILE A 46 -12.32 -7.82 -11.00
C ILE A 46 -12.64 -7.31 -12.41
N SER A 47 -13.31 -6.16 -12.47
CA SER A 47 -13.60 -5.49 -13.73
C SER A 47 -12.33 -4.89 -14.36
N GLU A 48 -12.41 -4.48 -15.63
CA GLU A 48 -11.30 -3.75 -16.26
C GLU A 48 -11.01 -2.43 -15.56
N GLU A 49 -12.05 -1.73 -15.09
CA GLU A 49 -11.93 -0.49 -14.32
C GLU A 49 -11.21 -0.72 -12.99
N ASP A 50 -11.52 -1.82 -12.28
CA ASP A 50 -10.82 -2.20 -11.05
C ASP A 50 -9.35 -2.47 -11.31
N ALA A 51 -9.04 -3.27 -12.33
CA ALA A 51 -7.68 -3.63 -12.68
C ALA A 51 -6.86 -2.41 -13.13
N ILE A 52 -7.47 -1.48 -13.88
CA ILE A 52 -6.86 -0.19 -14.24
C ILE A 52 -6.68 0.66 -12.99
N GLY A 53 -7.65 0.71 -12.08
CA GLY A 53 -7.56 1.47 -10.82
C GLY A 53 -6.44 0.96 -9.90
N ILE A 54 -6.30 -0.36 -9.78
CA ILE A 54 -5.23 -1.04 -9.03
C ILE A 54 -3.86 -0.73 -9.66
N THR A 55 -3.73 -0.92 -10.98
CA THR A 55 -2.49 -0.62 -11.72
C THR A 55 -2.15 0.87 -11.69
N GLY A 56 -3.18 1.72 -11.74
CA GLY A 56 -3.11 3.17 -11.64
C GLY A 56 -2.50 3.66 -10.33
N GLN A 57 -2.57 2.87 -9.25
CA GLN A 57 -1.85 3.16 -8.01
C GLN A 57 -0.32 3.20 -8.19
N GLN A 58 0.22 2.65 -9.27
CA GLN A 58 1.65 2.67 -9.57
C GLN A 58 2.10 3.90 -10.35
N VAL A 59 1.18 4.62 -11.01
CA VAL A 59 1.47 5.78 -11.87
C VAL A 59 2.43 6.78 -11.19
N PRO A 60 2.13 7.33 -9.99
CA PRO A 60 3.05 8.28 -9.37
C PRO A 60 4.39 7.68 -8.96
N ARG A 61 4.49 6.36 -8.78
CA ARG A 61 5.76 5.70 -8.50
C ARG A 61 6.60 5.61 -9.78
N VAL A 62 6.00 5.19 -10.89
CA VAL A 62 6.66 5.16 -12.20
C VAL A 62 7.13 6.56 -12.62
N VAL A 63 6.26 7.57 -12.48
CA VAL A 63 6.58 8.97 -12.82
C VAL A 63 7.76 9.50 -11.98
N THR A 64 7.94 9.00 -10.75
CA THR A 64 9.00 9.43 -9.84
C THR A 64 10.15 8.43 -9.70
N ASP A 65 10.27 7.50 -10.66
CA ASP A 65 11.31 6.46 -10.72
C ASP A 65 11.44 5.61 -9.44
N LYS A 66 10.30 5.36 -8.78
CA LYS A 66 10.21 4.46 -7.63
C LYS A 66 9.78 3.07 -8.10
N PRO A 67 10.32 1.99 -7.49
CA PRO A 67 9.89 0.63 -7.79
C PRO A 67 8.38 0.49 -7.57
N VAL A 68 7.68 -0.17 -8.50
CA VAL A 68 6.25 -0.50 -8.33
C VAL A 68 6.05 -1.40 -7.12
N ARG A 69 4.89 -1.31 -6.48
CA ARG A 69 4.53 -2.21 -5.38
C ARG A 69 4.06 -3.54 -5.95
N ASP A 70 4.47 -4.64 -5.33
CA ASP A 70 3.83 -5.94 -5.53
C ASP A 70 2.31 -5.80 -5.25
N ILE A 71 1.51 -6.52 -6.02
CA ILE A 71 0.07 -6.68 -5.78
C ILE A 71 -0.16 -8.11 -5.32
N ILE A 72 -0.85 -8.27 -4.20
CA ILE A 72 -1.12 -9.56 -3.57
C ILE A 72 -2.62 -9.82 -3.65
N PHE A 73 -2.99 -10.97 -4.16
CA PHE A 73 -4.37 -11.43 -4.27
C PHE A 73 -4.62 -12.56 -3.28
N LEU A 74 -5.75 -12.50 -2.58
CA LEU A 74 -6.17 -13.60 -1.70
C LEU A 74 -6.81 -14.76 -2.46
N ASN A 75 -7.26 -14.55 -3.70
CA ASN A 75 -8.00 -15.53 -4.47
C ASN A 75 -7.49 -15.62 -5.92
N LYS A 76 -7.40 -16.86 -6.41
CA LYS A 76 -6.89 -17.19 -7.76
C LYS A 76 -7.73 -16.59 -8.89
N GLU A 77 -9.05 -16.61 -8.74
CA GLU A 77 -9.96 -16.12 -9.78
C GLU A 77 -9.80 -14.61 -9.99
N ALA A 78 -9.83 -13.82 -8.91
CA ALA A 78 -9.55 -12.38 -8.97
C ALA A 78 -8.14 -12.05 -9.54
N PHE A 79 -7.13 -12.87 -9.21
CA PHE A 79 -5.78 -12.74 -9.78
C PHE A 79 -5.79 -12.96 -11.30
N ASP A 80 -6.47 -14.00 -11.79
CA ASP A 80 -6.53 -14.33 -13.23
C ASP A 80 -7.28 -13.24 -14.02
N GLU A 81 -8.37 -12.72 -13.48
CA GLU A 81 -9.12 -11.60 -14.06
C GLU A 81 -8.28 -10.33 -14.15
N TYR A 82 -7.52 -10.01 -13.09
CA TYR A 82 -6.58 -8.90 -13.09
C TYR A 82 -5.48 -9.06 -14.14
N GLU A 83 -4.85 -10.24 -14.21
CA GLU A 83 -3.78 -10.52 -15.16
C GLU A 83 -4.26 -10.46 -16.61
N LYS A 84 -5.52 -10.82 -16.90
CA LYS A 84 -6.12 -10.65 -18.22
C LYS A 84 -6.12 -9.18 -18.65
N THR A 85 -6.48 -8.25 -17.76
CA THR A 85 -6.45 -6.81 -18.06
C THR A 85 -5.02 -6.29 -18.14
N CYS A 86 -4.12 -6.74 -17.26
CA CYS A 86 -2.70 -6.37 -17.35
C CYS A 86 -2.06 -6.82 -18.66
N LYS A 87 -2.42 -8.00 -19.17
CA LYS A 87 -1.97 -8.46 -20.49
C LYS A 87 -2.40 -7.48 -21.59
N LYS A 88 -3.66 -7.04 -21.60
CA LYS A 88 -4.14 -6.02 -22.55
C LYS A 88 -3.35 -4.72 -22.45
N LEU A 89 -3.08 -4.24 -21.23
CA LEU A 89 -2.27 -3.03 -21.01
C LEU A 89 -0.83 -3.18 -21.54
N ARG A 90 -0.21 -4.36 -21.35
CA ARG A 90 1.15 -4.66 -21.86
C ARG A 90 1.18 -4.69 -23.40
N GLU A 91 0.10 -5.16 -24.03
CA GLU A 91 -0.04 -5.28 -25.48
C GLU A 91 -0.55 -3.99 -26.16
N MET A 92 -1.01 -3.00 -25.39
CA MET A 92 -1.51 -1.72 -25.88
C MET A 92 -0.55 -1.04 -26.85
N GLU A 93 -1.06 -0.66 -28.03
CA GLU A 93 -0.32 0.14 -29.00
C GLU A 93 -0.34 1.61 -28.61
N LEU A 94 0.79 2.29 -28.76
CA LEU A 94 0.95 3.70 -28.42
C LEU A 94 1.47 4.44 -29.64
N SER A 95 0.92 5.63 -29.88
CA SER A 95 1.43 6.49 -30.95
C SER A 95 2.63 7.27 -30.44
N LEU A 96 3.80 7.10 -31.06
CA LEU A 96 4.99 7.90 -30.73
C LEU A 96 4.88 9.36 -31.21
N GLN A 97 3.93 9.64 -32.11
CA GLN A 97 3.70 10.97 -32.66
C GLN A 97 2.68 11.76 -31.82
N ASP A 98 1.80 11.06 -31.09
CA ASP A 98 0.82 11.70 -30.22
C ASP A 98 1.46 12.14 -28.90
N LYS A 99 1.42 13.44 -28.63
CA LYS A 99 1.95 14.06 -27.41
C LYS A 99 0.84 14.42 -26.41
N SER A 100 -0.38 13.92 -26.62
CA SER A 100 -1.50 14.11 -25.72
C SER A 100 -1.20 13.56 -24.32
N PHE A 101 -1.83 14.18 -23.31
CA PHE A 101 -1.79 13.69 -21.93
C PHE A 101 -2.30 12.24 -21.83
N ASP A 102 -3.34 11.91 -22.59
CA ASP A 102 -3.95 10.57 -22.60
C ASP A 102 -2.98 9.51 -23.14
N ASN A 103 -2.24 9.81 -24.22
CA ASN A 103 -1.22 8.91 -24.74
C ASN A 103 -0.04 8.75 -23.76
N ALA A 104 0.37 9.83 -23.08
CA ALA A 104 1.39 9.77 -22.03
C ALA A 104 0.94 8.95 -20.81
N LEU A 105 -0.31 9.11 -20.37
CA LEU A 105 -0.89 8.34 -19.28
C LEU A 105 -1.02 6.86 -19.66
N SER A 106 -1.46 6.57 -20.88
CA SER A 106 -1.53 5.23 -21.44
C SER A 106 -0.16 4.56 -21.49
N ALA A 107 0.88 5.31 -21.88
CA ALA A 107 2.26 4.85 -21.84
C ALA A 107 2.72 4.48 -20.43
N ILE A 108 2.35 5.26 -19.42
CA ILE A 108 2.70 4.97 -18.02
C ILE A 108 1.91 3.77 -17.48
N LEU A 109 0.63 3.63 -17.83
CA LEU A 109 -0.16 2.45 -17.45
C LEU A 109 0.42 1.18 -18.07
N LYS A 110 0.78 1.21 -19.36
CA LYS A 110 1.50 0.12 -20.03
C LYS A 110 2.82 -0.20 -19.32
N TYR A 111 3.64 0.81 -19.04
CA TYR A 111 4.91 0.61 -18.34
C TYR A 111 4.70 0.03 -16.93
N SER A 112 3.69 0.52 -16.21
CA SER A 112 3.30 -0.01 -14.90
C SER A 112 2.95 -1.48 -14.99
N ALA A 113 2.11 -1.87 -15.96
CA ALA A 113 1.72 -3.27 -16.19
C ALA A 113 2.91 -4.16 -16.61
N LEU A 114 3.87 -3.64 -17.39
CA LEU A 114 5.10 -4.36 -17.76
C LEU A 114 6.03 -4.62 -16.56
N LYS A 115 6.07 -3.70 -15.60
CA LYS A 115 6.88 -3.84 -14.37
C LYS A 115 6.14 -4.53 -13.24
N GLN A 116 4.83 -4.70 -13.36
CA GLN A 116 3.99 -5.18 -12.28
C GLN A 116 4.31 -6.64 -11.94
N LYS A 117 4.52 -6.88 -10.64
CA LYS A 117 4.54 -8.22 -10.07
C LYS A 117 3.24 -8.42 -9.29
N ALA A 118 2.38 -9.30 -9.78
CA ALA A 118 1.21 -9.79 -9.05
C ALA A 118 1.53 -11.17 -8.47
N LEU A 119 1.05 -11.45 -7.26
CA LEU A 119 1.25 -12.70 -6.55
C LEU A 119 -0.06 -13.15 -5.92
N LEU A 120 -0.24 -14.46 -5.80
CA LEU A 120 -1.18 -15.03 -4.85
C LEU A 120 -0.58 -14.95 -3.45
N ILE A 121 -1.44 -14.95 -2.43
CA ILE A 121 -1.01 -14.84 -1.04
C ILE A 121 -0.07 -15.99 -0.63
N GLU A 122 -0.31 -17.21 -1.12
CA GLU A 122 0.54 -18.37 -0.88
C GLU A 122 1.95 -18.26 -1.47
N ASP A 123 2.11 -17.46 -2.53
CA ASP A 123 3.40 -17.21 -3.20
C ASP A 123 4.11 -15.95 -2.65
N ALA A 124 3.45 -15.20 -1.76
CA ALA A 124 3.96 -13.95 -1.22
C ALA A 124 4.67 -14.16 0.12
N ASP A 125 5.92 -13.71 0.22
CA ASP A 125 6.58 -13.53 1.52
C ASP A 125 6.03 -12.27 2.21
N ILE A 126 4.96 -12.43 2.99
CA ILE A 126 4.28 -11.33 3.67
C ILE A 126 5.21 -10.60 4.64
N SER A 127 6.08 -11.33 5.34
CA SER A 127 7.06 -10.76 6.27
C SER A 127 8.03 -9.76 5.60
N SER A 128 8.18 -9.84 4.28
CA SER A 128 9.03 -8.92 3.52
C SER A 128 8.45 -7.51 3.39
N TYR A 129 7.17 -7.26 3.70
CA TYR A 129 6.54 -5.94 3.55
C TYR A 129 6.42 -5.19 4.89
N ARG A 130 6.53 -3.87 4.85
CA ARG A 130 6.32 -3.00 6.04
C ARG A 130 4.87 -2.57 6.25
N LYS A 131 4.07 -2.53 5.19
CA LYS A 131 2.69 -2.06 5.19
C LYS A 131 1.89 -2.63 4.02
N LEU A 132 0.58 -2.72 4.19
CA LEU A 132 -0.33 -3.13 3.13
C LEU A 132 -1.35 -2.04 2.83
N TYR A 133 -1.60 -1.84 1.54
CA TYR A 133 -2.64 -0.96 1.02
C TYR A 133 -3.80 -1.83 0.54
N ILE A 134 -4.90 -1.86 1.29
CA ILE A 134 -6.10 -2.60 0.88
C ILE A 134 -6.81 -1.79 -0.20
N SER A 135 -6.96 -2.41 -1.38
CA SER A 135 -7.63 -1.83 -2.54
C SER A 135 -9.12 -2.17 -2.53
N GLY A 136 -9.94 -1.23 -2.96
CA GLY A 136 -11.38 -1.42 -3.10
C GLY A 136 -12.15 -0.11 -3.19
N HIS A 137 -13.45 -0.24 -3.43
CA HIS A 137 -14.42 0.84 -3.45
C HIS A 137 -14.97 1.09 -2.06
N GLY A 138 -15.23 2.35 -1.74
CA GLY A 138 -15.76 2.75 -0.45
C GLY A 138 -16.54 4.04 -0.58
N ASN A 139 -17.15 4.45 0.51
CA ASN A 139 -17.84 5.71 0.60
C ASN A 139 -17.78 6.24 2.04
N ALA A 140 -17.96 7.54 2.20
CA ALA A 140 -17.99 8.17 3.52
C ALA A 140 -19.14 7.63 4.37
N GLY A 141 -18.85 7.30 5.63
CA GLY A 141 -19.82 6.79 6.59
C GLY A 141 -20.31 5.37 6.33
N VAL A 142 -19.69 4.64 5.38
CA VAL A 142 -20.08 3.27 5.02
C VAL A 142 -19.09 2.26 5.60
N GLY A 143 -19.60 1.32 6.41
CA GLY A 143 -18.83 0.28 7.07
C GLY A 143 -18.60 -0.99 6.24
N CYS A 144 -18.40 -0.86 4.93
CA CYS A 144 -18.06 -1.97 4.05
C CYS A 144 -17.11 -1.53 2.92
N LEU A 145 -16.47 -2.51 2.29
CA LEU A 145 -15.52 -2.32 1.20
C LEU A 145 -15.96 -3.14 -0.01
N GLY A 146 -16.18 -2.49 -1.15
CA GLY A 146 -16.37 -3.18 -2.42
C GLY A 146 -15.01 -3.64 -2.96
N SER A 147 -14.90 -4.89 -3.42
CA SER A 147 -13.68 -5.39 -4.07
C SER A 147 -14.05 -6.48 -5.05
N GLY A 148 -13.82 -6.25 -6.35
CA GLY A 148 -14.40 -7.07 -7.41
C GLY A 148 -15.93 -6.96 -7.40
N SER A 149 -16.62 -8.09 -7.60
CA SER A 149 -18.10 -8.11 -7.57
C SER A 149 -18.69 -8.23 -6.16
N GLN A 150 -17.86 -8.25 -5.12
CA GLN A 150 -18.29 -8.46 -3.73
C GLN A 150 -18.26 -7.19 -2.90
N LEU A 151 -19.15 -7.13 -1.92
CA LEU A 151 -19.16 -6.14 -0.85
C LEU A 151 -18.80 -6.83 0.46
N PHE A 152 -17.68 -6.45 1.06
CA PHE A 152 -17.16 -7.04 2.29
C PHE A 152 -17.58 -6.19 3.49
N SER A 153 -18.26 -6.80 4.46
CA SER A 153 -18.48 -6.22 5.78
C SER A 153 -17.16 -6.10 6.56
N VAL A 154 -17.14 -5.27 7.61
CA VAL A 154 -15.96 -5.11 8.48
C VAL A 154 -15.45 -6.45 9.04
N PRO A 155 -16.29 -7.34 9.61
CA PRO A 155 -15.83 -8.65 10.06
C PRO A 155 -15.19 -9.48 8.94
N GLU A 156 -15.77 -9.49 7.73
CA GLU A 156 -15.22 -10.24 6.60
C GLU A 156 -13.87 -9.69 6.11
N ILE A 157 -13.67 -8.37 6.16
CA ILE A 157 -12.36 -7.76 5.88
C ILE A 157 -11.34 -8.27 6.90
N VAL A 158 -11.66 -8.23 8.19
CA VAL A 158 -10.73 -8.62 9.25
C VAL A 158 -10.50 -10.14 9.27
N ASP A 159 -11.52 -10.94 8.98
CA ASP A 159 -11.41 -12.40 8.79
C ASP A 159 -10.45 -12.73 7.66
N ALA A 160 -10.52 -12.02 6.54
CA ALA A 160 -9.61 -12.21 5.41
C ALA A 160 -8.16 -11.87 5.80
N LEU A 161 -7.93 -10.78 6.53
CA LEU A 161 -6.59 -10.41 7.00
C LEU A 161 -6.03 -11.43 8.00
N GLN A 162 -6.84 -11.84 8.97
CA GLN A 162 -6.44 -12.78 10.00
C GLN A 162 -6.18 -14.19 9.45
N THR A 163 -7.10 -14.71 8.63
CA THR A 163 -6.97 -16.06 8.04
C THR A 163 -5.78 -16.18 7.09
N SER A 164 -5.40 -15.07 6.43
CA SER A 164 -4.20 -15.00 5.60
C SER A 164 -2.90 -14.75 6.37
N GLY A 165 -2.93 -14.72 7.71
CA GLY A 165 -1.74 -14.52 8.55
C GLY A 165 -1.12 -13.12 8.44
N ILE A 166 -1.90 -12.13 7.98
CA ILE A 166 -1.43 -10.76 7.72
C ILE A 166 -1.30 -9.98 9.02
N LEU A 167 -2.26 -10.12 9.95
CA LEU A 167 -2.31 -9.31 11.18
C LEU A 167 -1.17 -9.66 12.16
N GLU A 168 -0.63 -10.86 12.07
CA GLU A 168 0.54 -11.33 12.81
C GLU A 168 1.84 -10.69 12.31
N GLN A 169 1.91 -10.36 11.02
CA GLN A 169 3.16 -9.98 10.35
C GLN A 169 3.23 -8.49 9.99
N ILE A 170 2.08 -7.85 9.72
CA ILE A 170 2.00 -6.48 9.21
C ILE A 170 1.23 -5.59 10.17
N LYS A 171 1.90 -4.53 10.66
CA LYS A 171 1.35 -3.61 11.66
C LYS A 171 0.89 -2.26 11.10
N ASP A 172 1.05 -2.02 9.79
CA ASP A 172 0.57 -0.80 9.11
C ASP A 172 -0.37 -1.20 7.96
N ILE A 173 -1.68 -1.14 8.23
CA ILE A 173 -2.75 -1.45 7.28
C ILE A 173 -3.38 -0.15 6.80
N ARG A 174 -3.55 0.01 5.48
CA ARG A 174 -4.04 1.26 4.89
C ARG A 174 -5.20 1.00 3.95
N LEU A 175 -6.38 1.49 4.30
CA LEU A 175 -7.56 1.42 3.46
C LEU A 175 -7.47 2.51 2.39
N THR A 176 -7.38 2.14 1.12
CA THR A 176 -7.21 3.15 0.05
C THR A 176 -8.50 3.63 -0.58
N SER A 177 -9.62 2.98 -0.26
CA SER A 177 -10.96 3.31 -0.76
C SER A 177 -11.39 4.76 -0.48
N CYS A 178 -12.33 5.25 -1.30
CA CYS A 178 -12.89 6.59 -1.21
C CYS A 178 -13.54 6.83 0.15
N GLY A 179 -13.23 7.95 0.79
CA GLY A 179 -13.81 8.35 2.07
C GLY A 179 -13.55 7.38 3.22
N SER A 180 -12.48 6.59 3.16
CA SER A 180 -12.16 5.59 4.19
C SER A 180 -11.93 6.18 5.59
N ALA A 181 -11.59 7.47 5.71
CA ALA A 181 -11.52 8.20 6.99
C ALA A 181 -12.70 9.16 7.22
N ASP A 182 -13.68 9.20 6.32
CA ASP A 182 -14.80 10.14 6.38
C ASP A 182 -16.00 9.49 7.06
N LYS A 183 -16.53 10.09 8.13
CA LYS A 183 -17.88 9.75 8.64
C LYS A 183 -18.96 10.39 7.75
N ARG A 184 -18.61 11.52 7.11
CA ARG A 184 -19.44 12.28 6.15
C ARG A 184 -18.54 12.85 5.06
N LYS A 185 -19.08 13.04 3.86
CA LYS A 185 -18.30 13.60 2.75
C LYS A 185 -17.81 15.02 3.09
N PRO A 186 -16.50 15.31 3.01
CA PRO A 186 -15.98 16.65 3.22
C PRO A 186 -16.37 17.57 2.05
N THR A 187 -16.63 18.84 2.35
CA THR A 187 -16.93 19.88 1.34
C THR A 187 -15.68 20.64 0.90
N SER A 188 -14.59 20.57 1.67
CA SER A 188 -13.26 21.03 1.26
C SER A 188 -12.16 20.24 2.00
N PHE A 189 -10.90 20.40 1.57
CA PHE A 189 -9.73 19.90 2.30
C PHE A 189 -9.17 20.92 3.32
N SER A 190 -9.94 21.96 3.68
CA SER A 190 -9.57 22.80 4.82
C SER A 190 -9.60 21.99 6.11
N LYS A 191 -8.76 22.36 7.08
CA LYS A 191 -8.72 21.70 8.40
C LYS A 191 -10.09 21.66 9.04
N GLU A 192 -10.84 22.76 8.99
CA GLU A 192 -12.19 22.85 9.54
C GLU A 192 -13.15 21.83 8.92
N HIS A 193 -13.16 21.70 7.58
CA HIS A 193 -14.06 20.79 6.89
C HIS A 193 -13.66 19.32 7.08
N ILE A 194 -12.36 19.02 7.14
CA ILE A 194 -11.86 17.68 7.48
C ILE A 194 -12.27 17.32 8.91
N GLU A 195 -12.08 18.21 9.88
CA GLU A 195 -12.52 17.94 11.25
C GLU A 195 -14.03 17.77 11.34
N ASN A 196 -14.82 18.57 10.62
CA ASN A 196 -16.27 18.38 10.53
C ASN A 196 -16.67 17.02 9.92
N ALA A 197 -15.94 16.53 8.91
CA ALA A 197 -16.16 15.21 8.31
C ALA A 197 -15.88 14.05 9.29
N ARG A 198 -15.08 14.29 10.34
CA ARG A 198 -14.69 13.33 11.38
C ARG A 198 -15.52 13.44 12.67
N LYS A 199 -16.25 14.53 12.88
CA LYS A 199 -17.01 14.76 14.11
C LYS A 199 -17.99 13.62 14.37
N GLU A 200 -18.11 13.27 15.65
CA GLU A 200 -19.15 12.36 16.13
C GLU A 200 -20.54 12.85 15.73
N SER A 201 -21.45 11.90 15.48
CA SER A 201 -22.85 12.23 15.25
C SER A 201 -23.41 12.99 16.45
N GLY A 202 -24.06 14.14 16.20
CA GLY A 202 -24.83 14.82 17.22
C GLY A 202 -26.09 14.02 17.60
N THR A 203 -26.74 14.38 18.71
CA THR A 203 -27.92 13.65 19.25
C THR A 203 -29.00 13.42 18.21
N LEU A 204 -29.36 14.44 17.43
CA LEU A 204 -30.39 14.33 16.40
C LEU A 204 -29.98 13.37 15.27
N GLU A 205 -28.72 13.41 14.84
CA GLU A 205 -28.22 12.53 13.79
C GLU A 205 -28.14 11.08 14.24
N LYS A 206 -27.77 10.85 15.52
CA LYS A 206 -27.83 9.52 16.15
C LYS A 206 -29.24 8.95 16.15
N ILE A 207 -30.25 9.77 16.44
CA ILE A 207 -31.66 9.35 16.44
C ILE A 207 -32.15 9.04 15.02
N LEU A 208 -31.81 9.87 14.03
CA LEU A 208 -32.35 9.75 12.67
C LEU A 208 -31.63 8.70 11.82
N SER A 209 -30.31 8.57 11.98
CA SER A 209 -29.45 7.80 11.09
C SER A 209 -28.42 6.92 11.79
N GLY A 210 -28.46 6.86 13.12
CA GLY A 210 -27.47 6.16 13.92
C GLY A 210 -26.14 6.91 14.05
N GLU A 211 -25.22 6.30 14.78
CA GLU A 211 -23.86 6.78 14.88
C GLU A 211 -23.11 6.48 13.58
N LYS A 212 -22.44 7.51 13.04
CA LYS A 212 -21.62 7.34 11.84
C LYS A 212 -20.19 7.06 12.24
N HIS A 213 -19.60 6.11 11.56
CA HIS A 213 -18.19 5.76 11.69
C HIS A 213 -17.62 5.61 10.29
N SER A 214 -16.36 5.98 10.15
CA SER A 214 -15.60 5.72 8.93
C SER A 214 -15.23 4.24 8.84
N LEU A 215 -14.96 3.77 7.62
CA LEU A 215 -14.49 2.39 7.41
C LEU A 215 -13.21 2.11 8.22
N ALA A 216 -12.28 3.07 8.28
CA ALA A 216 -11.05 2.93 9.04
C ALA A 216 -11.31 2.74 10.55
N GLU A 217 -12.25 3.49 11.14
CA GLU A 217 -12.62 3.32 12.55
C GLU A 217 -13.18 1.93 12.82
N HIS A 218 -14.18 1.49 12.03
CA HIS A 218 -14.77 0.17 12.23
C HIS A 218 -13.74 -0.96 12.04
N VAL A 219 -12.92 -0.91 10.99
CA VAL A 219 -11.87 -1.92 10.76
C VAL A 219 -10.85 -1.90 11.90
N SER A 220 -10.45 -0.73 12.39
CA SER A 220 -9.50 -0.63 13.50
C SER A 220 -10.05 -1.23 14.79
N GLN A 221 -11.29 -0.91 15.14
CA GLN A 221 -11.96 -1.44 16.33
C GLN A 221 -12.12 -2.95 16.26
N GLU A 222 -12.50 -3.49 15.10
CA GLU A 222 -12.63 -4.93 14.89
C GLU A 222 -11.29 -5.67 14.96
N ILE A 223 -10.21 -5.08 14.42
CA ILE A 223 -8.86 -5.66 14.55
C ILE A 223 -8.44 -5.69 16.03
N TRP A 224 -8.65 -4.61 16.77
CA TRP A 224 -8.24 -4.50 18.17
C TRP A 224 -9.11 -5.35 19.12
N SER A 225 -10.41 -5.46 18.85
CA SER A 225 -11.31 -6.32 19.63
C SER A 225 -10.92 -7.80 19.56
N ARG A 226 -10.23 -8.19 18.48
CA ARG A 226 -9.67 -9.53 18.27
C ARG A 226 -8.26 -9.73 18.84
N GLY A 227 -7.72 -8.73 19.53
CA GLY A 227 -6.44 -8.81 20.24
C GLY A 227 -5.20 -8.33 19.46
N PHE A 228 -5.36 -7.81 18.25
CA PHE A 228 -4.25 -7.26 17.45
C PHE A 228 -4.04 -5.77 17.72
N THR A 229 -3.84 -5.39 18.99
CA THR A 229 -3.77 -3.99 19.45
C THR A 229 -2.55 -3.22 18.90
N ASP A 230 -1.50 -3.94 18.48
CA ASP A 230 -0.29 -3.37 17.90
C ASP A 230 -0.43 -3.01 16.40
N VAL A 231 -1.58 -3.30 15.77
CA VAL A 231 -1.86 -2.95 14.37
C VAL A 231 -2.42 -1.54 14.26
N HIS A 232 -1.80 -0.74 13.40
CA HIS A 232 -2.28 0.59 13.03
C HIS A 232 -3.09 0.54 11.74
N VAL A 233 -4.20 1.26 11.72
CA VAL A 233 -5.06 1.37 10.53
C VAL A 233 -5.06 2.80 10.04
N SER A 234 -4.82 3.01 8.75
CA SER A 234 -4.97 4.33 8.12
C SER A 234 -6.15 4.36 7.16
N GLY A 235 -6.90 5.45 7.21
CA GLY A 235 -7.86 5.85 6.19
C GLY A 235 -7.48 7.20 5.57
N TYR A 236 -8.25 7.66 4.60
CA TYR A 236 -8.00 8.94 3.95
C TYR A 236 -9.30 9.68 3.64
N HIS A 237 -9.25 11.01 3.74
CA HIS A 237 -10.38 11.86 3.35
C HIS A 237 -10.48 11.98 1.83
N GLY A 238 -11.72 12.01 1.33
CA GLY A 238 -12.04 12.19 -0.08
C GLY A 238 -11.84 10.95 -0.96
N ASN A 239 -12.14 11.11 -2.24
CA ASN A 239 -12.10 10.07 -3.25
C ASN A 239 -10.66 9.76 -3.66
N GLY A 240 -10.33 8.47 -3.80
CA GLY A 240 -9.04 8.05 -4.34
C GLY A 240 -9.02 8.26 -5.84
N VAL A 241 -8.06 9.05 -6.33
CA VAL A 241 -7.90 9.33 -7.76
C VAL A 241 -6.42 9.25 -8.12
N PHE A 242 -6.11 8.93 -9.37
CA PHE A 242 -4.73 8.93 -9.85
C PHE A 242 -4.44 10.09 -10.81
N VAL A 243 -5.45 10.66 -11.49
CA VAL A 243 -5.30 11.82 -12.39
C VAL A 243 -6.30 12.92 -12.05
N SER A 244 -5.97 14.15 -12.46
CA SER A 244 -6.85 15.33 -12.40
C SER A 244 -7.37 15.64 -13.80
N SER A 245 -8.61 16.08 -13.92
CA SER A 245 -9.20 16.54 -15.19
C SER A 245 -8.79 17.96 -15.55
N LYS A 246 -8.13 18.69 -14.63
CA LYS A 246 -7.63 20.05 -14.86
C LYS A 246 -6.12 20.14 -15.05
N GLU A 247 -5.36 19.18 -14.52
CA GLU A 247 -3.91 19.22 -14.63
C GLU A 247 -3.46 18.38 -15.83
N GLU A 248 -2.71 19.00 -16.73
CA GLU A 248 -2.08 18.33 -17.87
C GLU A 248 -0.75 17.65 -17.51
N ASN A 249 -0.34 17.75 -16.24
CA ASN A 249 0.89 17.14 -15.75
C ASN A 249 0.62 15.76 -15.18
N LEU A 250 1.56 14.85 -15.41
CA LEU A 250 1.49 13.51 -14.85
C LEU A 250 1.62 13.56 -13.32
N PRO A 251 0.82 12.78 -12.59
CA PRO A 251 0.73 12.85 -11.14
C PRO A 251 2.03 12.33 -10.51
N GLN A 252 2.75 13.20 -9.81
CA GLN A 252 3.98 12.82 -9.09
C GLN A 252 3.73 12.28 -7.68
N SER A 253 2.47 12.30 -7.25
CA SER A 253 2.06 11.77 -5.95
C SER A 253 0.71 11.09 -6.07
N HIS A 254 0.42 10.22 -5.11
CA HIS A 254 -0.92 9.67 -4.94
C HIS A 254 -1.91 10.77 -4.57
N LEU A 255 -3.06 10.84 -5.23
CA LEU A 255 -3.99 11.96 -5.08
C LEU A 255 -5.29 11.56 -4.35
N ARG A 256 -5.97 12.58 -3.83
CA ARG A 256 -7.35 12.56 -3.33
C ARG A 256 -8.12 13.71 -3.96
N SER A 257 -9.43 13.54 -4.14
CA SER A 257 -10.34 14.57 -4.67
C SER A 257 -11.67 14.61 -3.91
N LEU A 258 -12.31 15.77 -3.84
CA LEU A 258 -13.66 15.91 -3.27
C LEU A 258 -14.74 15.34 -4.21
N GLU A 259 -14.44 15.29 -5.50
CA GLU A 259 -15.38 15.01 -6.58
C GLU A 259 -14.76 14.07 -7.63
N ILE A 260 -15.63 13.41 -8.37
CA ILE A 260 -15.30 12.62 -9.56
C ILE A 260 -16.19 13.17 -10.68
N PRO A 261 -15.64 13.64 -11.82
CA PRO A 261 -14.22 13.71 -12.18
C PRO A 261 -13.36 14.57 -11.25
N ALA A 262 -12.06 14.26 -11.17
CA ALA A 262 -11.15 14.85 -10.20
C ALA A 262 -10.76 16.29 -10.57
N VAL A 263 -11.23 17.27 -9.81
CA VAL A 263 -10.95 18.69 -10.06
C VAL A 263 -10.16 19.33 -8.94
N ASN A 264 -10.63 19.18 -7.70
CA ASN A 264 -9.99 19.74 -6.51
C ASN A 264 -9.16 18.65 -5.86
N ILE A 265 -7.89 18.54 -6.27
CA ILE A 265 -7.00 17.49 -5.83
C ILE A 265 -6.11 17.91 -4.64
N ILE A 266 -5.69 16.93 -3.84
CA ILE A 266 -4.68 17.08 -2.80
C ILE A 266 -3.82 15.81 -2.74
N ARG A 267 -2.61 15.89 -2.20
CA ARG A 267 -1.80 14.68 -1.97
C ARG A 267 -2.50 13.81 -0.93
N ARG A 268 -2.56 12.51 -1.22
CA ARG A 268 -3.12 11.49 -0.34
C ARG A 268 -2.49 11.51 1.06
N SER A 269 -1.18 11.78 1.15
CA SER A 269 -0.46 11.84 2.43
C SER A 269 -0.97 12.94 3.36
N ASP A 270 -1.46 14.04 2.80
CA ASP A 270 -1.75 15.27 3.52
C ASP A 270 -3.11 15.20 4.22
N VAL A 271 -3.94 14.23 3.82
CA VAL A 271 -5.29 13.99 4.33
C VAL A 271 -5.47 12.56 4.85
N ARG A 272 -4.37 11.93 5.27
CA ARG A 272 -4.36 10.61 5.91
C ARG A 272 -4.69 10.73 7.40
N VAL A 273 -5.57 9.86 7.89
CA VAL A 273 -5.79 9.63 9.31
C VAL A 273 -5.13 8.31 9.69
N ILE A 274 -4.43 8.29 10.82
CA ILE A 274 -3.83 7.09 11.40
C ILE A 274 -4.55 6.81 12.72
N LEU A 275 -5.02 5.59 12.89
CA LEU A 275 -5.70 5.10 14.08
C LEU A 275 -4.80 4.07 14.77
N THR A 276 -4.63 4.24 16.08
CA THR A 276 -3.82 3.37 16.95
C THR A 276 -4.66 2.94 18.15
N SER A 277 -4.46 1.71 18.62
CA SER A 277 -5.11 1.22 19.85
C SER A 277 -4.76 2.16 21.01
N GLN A 278 -5.69 2.31 21.94
CA GLN A 278 -5.47 2.99 23.23
C GLN A 278 -5.17 2.00 24.36
N VAL A 279 -5.14 0.71 24.04
CA VAL A 279 -4.87 -0.39 24.95
C VAL A 279 -3.56 -1.03 24.50
N ASP A 280 -2.52 -0.85 25.30
CA ASP A 280 -1.23 -1.56 25.19
C ASP A 280 -1.32 -2.92 25.88
#